data_AF-A0A2M7CKK9-F1
#
_entry.id   AF-A0A2M7CKK9-F1
#
_cell.length_a   1.000
_cell.length_b   1.000
_cell.length_c   1.000
_cell.angle_alpha   90.00
_cell.angle_beta   90.00
_cell.angle_gamma   90.00
#
_symmetry.space_group_name_H-M   'P 1'
#
loop_
_entity.id
_entity.type
_entity.pdbx_description
1 polymer ?
#
loop_
_entity_poly.entity_id
_entity_poly.type
_entity_poly.pdbx_seq_one_letter_code
_entity_poly.pdbx_strand_id
1 'polypeptide(L)'
;MTKITFQSVMDALLKEGKPFPKKYLSFFSDTDPASLEHLLDDWPRISLTSKRTLLDELTALLDEDTIVCFDDFARALLADPDAPVRAR
;
A
#
# COMPACT_ATOMS: atom_id res chain seq x y z
N MET A 1 -8.79 -10.71 20.73
CA MET A 1 -8.05 -10.49 19.48
C MET A 1 -8.05 -9.00 19.21
N THR A 2 -6.88 -8.37 19.05
CA THR A 2 -6.81 -6.93 18.73
C THR A 2 -7.21 -6.76 17.27
N LYS A 3 -8.31 -6.05 17.02
CA LYS A 3 -8.79 -5.77 15.65
C LYS A 3 -7.75 -4.89 14.96
N ILE A 4 -7.14 -5.39 13.88
CA ILE A 4 -6.26 -4.57 13.04
C ILE A 4 -7.15 -3.55 12.33
N THR A 5 -6.80 -2.28 12.45
CA THR A 5 -7.46 -1.17 11.77
C THR A 5 -6.62 -0.73 10.57
N PHE A 6 -7.24 -0.07 9.59
CA PHE A 6 -6.48 0.53 8.48
C PHE A 6 -5.45 1.55 8.99
N GLN A 7 -5.75 2.29 10.07
CA GLN A 7 -4.75 3.14 10.74
C GLN A 7 -3.50 2.36 11.18
N SER A 8 -3.65 1.13 11.66
CA SER A 8 -2.50 0.30 12.05
C SER A 8 -1.62 -0.06 10.85
N VAL A 9 -2.21 -0.15 9.65
CA VAL A 9 -1.52 -0.39 8.38
C VAL A 9 -0.75 0.87 7.98
N MET A 10 -1.38 2.04 8.03
CA MET A 10 -0.75 3.33 7.76
C MET A 10 0.43 3.61 8.71
N ASP A 11 0.24 3.38 10.00
CA ASP A 11 1.29 3.52 11.02
C ASP A 11 2.49 2.60 10.77
N ALA A 12 2.28 1.45 10.10
CA ALA A 12 3.35 0.54 9.72
C ALA A 12 4.09 1.03 8.47
N LEU A 13 3.39 1.63 7.50
CA LEU A 13 4.00 2.23 6.30
C LEU A 13 4.87 3.45 6.62
N LEU A 14 4.45 4.27 7.58
CA LEU A 14 5.17 5.47 8.02
C LEU A 14 6.38 5.16 8.89
N LYS A 15 6.53 3.91 9.39
CA LYS A 15 7.67 3.51 10.22
C LYS A 15 8.86 3.11 9.38
N GLU A 16 9.86 3.99 9.34
CA GLU A 16 11.13 3.68 8.69
C GLU A 16 11.93 2.60 9.44
N GLY A 17 12.71 1.84 8.68
CA GLY A 17 13.68 0.87 9.22
C GLY A 17 13.09 -0.45 9.75
N LYS A 18 11.76 -0.67 9.63
CA LYS A 18 11.12 -1.95 9.96
C LYS A 18 10.53 -2.59 8.72
N PRO A 19 10.68 -3.92 8.53
CA PRO A 19 9.98 -4.62 7.46
C PRO A 19 8.46 -4.40 7.56
N PHE A 20 7.83 -4.14 6.42
CA PHE A 20 6.38 -4.00 6.37
C PHE A 20 5.71 -5.37 6.63
N PRO A 21 4.72 -5.48 7.54
CA PRO A 21 4.12 -6.77 7.84
C PRO A 21 3.31 -7.32 6.66
N LYS A 22 3.69 -8.48 6.10
CA LYS A 22 2.98 -9.11 4.95
C LYS A 22 1.47 -9.29 5.17
N LYS A 23 1.04 -9.58 6.42
CA LYS A 23 -0.39 -9.69 6.77
C LYS A 23 -1.20 -8.40 6.58
N TYR A 24 -0.54 -7.26 6.35
CA TYR A 24 -1.19 -5.98 6.06
C TYR A 24 -1.36 -5.74 4.55
N LEU A 25 -0.74 -6.54 3.68
CA LEU A 25 -0.84 -6.38 2.22
C LEU A 25 -2.27 -6.58 1.69
N SER A 26 -3.04 -7.50 2.28
CA SER A 26 -4.44 -7.73 1.88
C SER A 26 -5.36 -6.55 2.21
N PHE A 27 -4.96 -5.62 3.08
CA PHE A 27 -5.75 -4.42 3.42
C PHE A 27 -5.75 -3.37 2.30
N PHE A 28 -4.88 -3.52 1.29
CA PHE A 28 -4.91 -2.67 0.10
C PHE A 28 -5.87 -3.22 -0.97
N SER A 29 -6.36 -4.46 -0.81
CA SER A 29 -7.31 -5.07 -1.74
C SER A 29 -8.69 -4.46 -1.57
N ASP A 30 -9.34 -4.09 -2.67
CA ASP A 30 -10.71 -3.56 -2.67
C ASP A 30 -10.90 -2.43 -1.64
N THR A 31 -9.87 -1.58 -1.51
CA THR A 31 -9.83 -0.52 -0.51
C THR A 31 -11.02 0.43 -0.73
N ASP A 32 -11.82 0.66 0.32
CA ASP A 32 -12.94 1.58 0.20
C ASP A 32 -12.46 3.02 -0.05
N PRO A 33 -13.27 3.88 -0.70
CA PRO A 33 -12.84 5.22 -1.08
C PRO A 33 -12.31 6.09 0.06
N ALA A 34 -12.85 5.96 1.28
CA ALA A 34 -12.41 6.77 2.42
C ALA A 34 -11.06 6.30 2.95
N SER A 35 -10.83 4.99 2.99
CA SER A 35 -9.52 4.42 3.31
C SER A 35 -8.47 4.78 2.25
N LEU A 36 -8.84 4.75 0.96
CA LEU A 36 -7.95 5.13 -0.13
C LEU A 36 -7.57 6.62 -0.06
N GLU A 37 -8.55 7.51 0.16
CA GLU A 37 -8.29 8.95 0.34
C GLU A 37 -7.32 9.18 1.50
N HIS A 38 -7.56 8.55 2.65
CA HIS A 38 -6.68 8.66 3.81
C HIS A 38 -5.26 8.15 3.53
N LEU A 39 -5.13 7.06 2.77
CA LEU A 39 -3.83 6.56 2.33
C LEU A 39 -3.10 7.58 1.47
N LEU A 40 -3.80 8.18 0.50
CA LEU A 40 -3.22 9.13 -0.45
C LEU A 40 -2.80 10.45 0.22
N ASP A 41 -3.50 10.87 1.27
CA ASP A 41 -3.10 12.03 2.10
C ASP A 41 -1.75 11.82 2.78
N ASP A 42 -1.50 10.60 3.27
CA ASP A 42 -0.24 10.23 3.93
C ASP A 42 0.84 9.74 2.95
N TRP A 43 0.47 9.40 1.71
CA TRP A 43 1.37 8.85 0.70
C TRP A 43 2.64 9.69 0.45
N PRO A 44 2.60 11.04 0.39
CA PRO A 44 3.80 11.87 0.25
C PRO A 44 4.79 11.75 1.41
N ARG A 45 4.34 11.30 2.59
CA ARG A 45 5.15 11.18 3.81
C ARG A 45 5.87 9.84 3.91
N ILE A 46 5.48 8.85 3.09
CA ILE A 46 6.10 7.53 3.05
C ILE A 46 7.42 7.64 2.28
N SER A 47 8.48 7.08 2.86
CA SER A 47 9.80 7.05 2.21
C SER A 47 9.73 6.38 0.84
N LEU A 48 10.51 6.86 -0.13
CA LEU A 48 10.52 6.31 -1.48
C LEU A 48 10.86 4.80 -1.50
N THR A 49 11.79 4.39 -0.64
CA THR A 49 12.14 2.97 -0.48
C THR A 49 10.95 2.16 0.01
N SER A 50 10.23 2.64 1.03
CA SER A 50 9.03 1.96 1.55
C SER A 50 7.93 1.85 0.50
N LYS A 51 7.71 2.90 -0.31
CA LYS A 51 6.74 2.87 -1.43
C LYS A 51 7.07 1.76 -2.42
N ARG A 52 8.32 1.71 -2.88
CA ARG A 52 8.77 0.71 -3.87
C ARG A 52 8.69 -0.70 -3.32
N THR A 53 9.14 -0.91 -2.08
CA THR A 53 9.03 -2.21 -1.41
C THR A 53 7.58 -2.64 -1.22
N LEU A 54 6.66 -1.73 -0.85
CA LEU A 54 5.24 -2.05 -0.77
C LEU A 54 4.71 -2.52 -2.12
N LEU A 55 5.00 -1.79 -3.20
CA LEU A 55 4.49 -2.14 -4.53
C LEU A 55 5.04 -3.47 -5.02
N ASP A 56 6.34 -3.73 -4.84
CA ASP A 56 6.93 -5.02 -5.19
C ASP A 56 6.26 -6.18 -4.41
N GLU A 57 5.92 -5.98 -3.12
CA GLU A 57 5.21 -6.98 -2.30
C GLU A 57 3.73 -7.15 -2.69
N LEU A 58 3.04 -6.08 -3.11
CA LEU A 58 1.67 -6.17 -3.63
C LEU A 58 1.62 -6.91 -4.97
N THR A 59 2.59 -6.68 -5.86
CA THR A 59 2.75 -7.44 -7.11
C THR A 59 3.00 -8.91 -6.81
N ALA A 60 3.90 -9.22 -5.87
CA ALA A 60 4.14 -10.61 -5.46
C ALA A 60 2.87 -11.28 -4.90
N LEU A 61 2.04 -10.53 -4.16
CA LEU A 61 0.77 -11.06 -3.65
C LEU A 61 -0.24 -11.31 -4.78
N LEU A 62 -0.29 -10.49 -5.84
CA LEU A 62 -1.12 -10.75 -7.02
C LEU A 62 -0.75 -12.08 -7.72
N ASP A 63 0.54 -12.42 -7.74
CA ASP A 63 1.02 -13.68 -8.32
C ASP A 63 0.60 -14.90 -7.47
N GLU A 64 0.44 -14.72 -6.16
CA GLU A 64 0.11 -15.77 -5.20
C GLU A 64 -1.39 -15.93 -4.92
N ASP A 65 -2.14 -14.81 -4.90
CA ASP A 65 -3.55 -14.75 -4.53
C ASP A 65 -4.36 -14.08 -5.65
N THR A 66 -5.12 -14.87 -6.40
CA THR A 66 -5.93 -14.38 -7.52
C THR A 66 -7.23 -13.67 -7.08
N ILE A 67 -7.49 -13.56 -5.78
CA ILE A 67 -8.71 -12.92 -5.24
C ILE A 67 -8.46 -11.43 -4.96
N VAL A 68 -7.21 -11.03 -4.72
CA VAL A 68 -6.91 -9.63 -4.39
C VAL A 68 -7.03 -8.72 -5.62
N CYS A 69 -7.46 -7.48 -5.39
CA CYS A 69 -7.61 -6.45 -6.40
C CYS A 69 -7.03 -5.13 -5.89
N PHE A 70 -5.93 -4.68 -6.49
CA PHE A 70 -5.24 -3.43 -6.12
C PHE A 70 -5.46 -2.30 -7.13
N ASP A 71 -6.40 -2.46 -8.06
CA ASP A 71 -6.59 -1.56 -9.21
C ASP A 71 -6.88 -0.10 -8.81
N ASP A 72 -7.72 0.11 -7.80
CA ASP A 72 -8.06 1.46 -7.35
C ASP A 72 -6.84 2.17 -6.75
N PHE A 73 -6.01 1.43 -6.01
CA PHE A 73 -4.77 1.94 -5.49
C PHE A 73 -3.77 2.23 -6.62
N ALA A 74 -3.54 1.27 -7.51
CA ALA A 74 -2.63 1.42 -8.66
C ALA A 74 -3.03 2.60 -9.55
N ARG A 75 -4.33 2.77 -9.83
CA ARG A 75 -4.86 3.89 -10.61
C ARG A 75 -4.57 5.24 -9.95
N ALA A 76 -4.72 5.34 -8.64
CA ALA A 76 -4.42 6.57 -7.92
C ALA A 76 -2.92 6.93 -8.00
N LEU A 77 -2.04 5.93 -8.04
CA LEU A 77 -0.59 6.14 -8.11
C LEU A 77 -0.08 6.59 -9.48
N LEU A 78 -0.91 6.58 -10.54
CA LEU A 78 -0.53 7.11 -11.86
C LEU A 78 -0.14 8.60 -11.83
N ALA A 79 -0.53 9.33 -10.78
CA ALA A 79 -0.16 10.72 -10.56
C ALA A 79 1.10 10.91 -9.68
N ASP A 80 1.74 9.83 -9.19
CA ASP A 80 2.92 9.96 -8.31
C ASP A 80 4.10 10.61 -9.05
N PRO A 81 4.86 11.52 -8.42
CA PRO A 81 6.00 12.17 -9.06
C PRO A 81 7.13 11.20 -9.44
N ASP A 82 7.33 10.10 -8.71
CA ASP A 82 8.38 9.11 -8.98
C ASP A 82 7.98 8.16 -10.12
N ALA A 83 8.75 8.16 -11.20
CA ALA A 83 8.45 7.33 -12.37
C ALA A 83 8.43 5.82 -12.05
N PRO A 84 9.36 5.28 -11.24
CA PRO A 84 9.27 3.89 -10.79
C PRO A 84 8.02 3.55 -10.00
N VAL A 85 7.49 4.44 -9.16
CA VAL A 85 6.20 4.23 -8.48
C VAL A 85 5.06 4.07 -9.48
N ARG A 86 5.03 4.88 -10.54
CA ARG A 86 3.99 4.79 -11.59
C ARG A 86 4.09 3.55 -12.48
N ALA A 87 5.27 2.93 -12.54
CA ALA A 87 5.59 1.86 -13.49
C ALA A 87 5.55 0.44 -12.87
N ARG A 88 5.17 0.34 -11.59
CA ARG A 88 5.03 -0.93 -10.86
C ARG A 88 3.60 -1.45 -10.94
#